data_AF-A0A382J2N2-F1
#
_entry.id   AF-A0A382J2N2-F1
#
_cell.length_a   1.000
_cell.length_b   1.000
_cell.length_c   1.000
_cell.angle_alpha   90.00
_cell.angle_beta   90.00
_cell.angle_gamma   90.00
#
_symmetry.space_group_name_H-M   'P 1'
#
loop_
_entity.id
_entity.type
_entity.pdbx_description
1 polymer ?
#
loop_
_entity_poly.entity_id
_entity_poly.type
_entity_poly.pdbx_seq_one_letter_code
_entity_poly.pdbx_strand_id
1 'polypeptide(L)'
;VDKLTIFGMGLIGSSLGMALKKAQVKTEIVAFDRDRAVSSRARKAGACDKVETNPIDAVKGSSMVILSIPMGAMPEVMEFLGPELDNGCIVTDTGSSKAAVLGWADQYLPQTVSFVGGHPMAGKEISGPEGADPNLYVGATYCIIPSKNAGERAVDE
;
A
#
# COMPACT_ATOMS: atom_id res chain seq x y z
N VAL A 1 -13.07 -4.94 -4.12
CA VAL A 1 -12.20 -4.74 -2.94
C VAL A 1 -13.04 -4.16 -1.80
N ASP A 2 -13.37 -4.96 -0.78
CA ASP A 2 -14.22 -4.52 0.33
C ASP A 2 -13.40 -3.82 1.44
N LYS A 3 -12.17 -4.30 1.66
CA LYS A 3 -11.18 -3.71 2.57
C LYS A 3 -9.83 -3.59 1.88
N LEU A 4 -9.19 -2.43 2.03
CA LEU A 4 -7.86 -2.11 1.53
C LEU A 4 -7.02 -1.57 2.68
N THR A 5 -5.80 -2.08 2.83
CA THR A 5 -4.85 -1.61 3.84
C THR A 5 -3.70 -0.86 3.20
N ILE A 6 -3.43 0.35 3.68
CA ILE A 6 -2.23 1.12 3.34
C ILE A 6 -1.24 0.96 4.49
N PHE A 7 -0.10 0.33 4.18
CA PHE A 7 0.99 0.10 5.12
C PHE A 7 2.08 1.15 4.85
N GLY A 8 2.25 2.09 5.78
CA GLY A 8 3.08 3.29 5.63
C GLY A 8 2.24 4.50 5.20
N MET A 9 2.11 5.47 6.11
CA MET A 9 1.25 6.64 5.97
C MET A 9 2.06 7.94 5.83
N GLY A 10 3.20 7.86 5.14
CA GLY A 10 3.97 9.04 4.72
C GLY A 10 3.25 9.82 3.61
N LEU A 11 4.02 10.61 2.84
CA LEU A 11 3.49 11.42 1.73
C LEU A 11 2.69 10.57 0.74
N ILE A 12 3.29 9.49 0.24
CA ILE A 12 2.71 8.64 -0.81
C ILE A 12 1.47 7.93 -0.27
N GLY A 13 1.60 7.10 0.77
CA GLY A 13 0.46 6.35 1.32
C GLY A 13 -0.71 7.24 1.75
N SER A 14 -0.45 8.38 2.39
CA SER A 14 -1.52 9.31 2.76
C SER A 14 -2.17 9.97 1.55
N SER A 15 -1.39 10.35 0.53
CA SER A 15 -1.94 10.91 -0.71
C SER A 15 -2.81 9.89 -1.44
N LEU A 16 -2.40 8.62 -1.45
CA LEU A 16 -3.16 7.53 -2.06
C LEU A 16 -4.48 7.33 -1.33
N GLY A 17 -4.44 7.26 0.01
CA GLY A 17 -5.65 7.20 0.83
C GLY A 17 -6.60 8.36 0.56
N MET A 18 -6.10 9.60 0.55
CA MET A 18 -6.91 10.79 0.25
C MET A 18 -7.47 10.79 -1.18
N ALA A 19 -6.69 10.33 -2.17
CA ALA A 19 -7.13 10.21 -3.55
C ALA A 19 -8.27 9.19 -3.69
N LEU A 20 -8.16 8.03 -3.02
CA LEU A 20 -9.22 7.02 -2.98
C LEU A 20 -10.49 7.56 -2.31
N LYS A 21 -10.36 8.27 -1.18
CA LYS A 21 -11.51 8.92 -0.52
C LYS A 21 -12.15 9.97 -1.43
N LYS A 22 -11.35 10.77 -2.14
CA LYS A 22 -11.84 11.75 -3.12
C LYS A 22 -12.57 11.09 -4.30
N ALA A 23 -12.10 9.93 -4.74
CA ALA A 23 -12.74 9.12 -5.78
C ALA A 23 -14.01 8.39 -5.29
N GLN A 24 -14.35 8.51 -4.00
CA GLN A 24 -15.53 7.91 -3.38
C GLN A 24 -15.63 6.38 -3.57
N VAL A 25 -14.48 5.69 -3.53
CA VAL A 25 -14.45 4.23 -3.58
C VAL A 25 -15.23 3.65 -2.40
N LYS A 26 -16.01 2.60 -2.65
CA LYS A 26 -16.83 1.90 -1.64
C LYS A 26 -16.00 0.82 -0.92
N THR A 27 -14.78 1.18 -0.51
CA THR A 27 -13.81 0.28 0.12
C THR A 27 -13.43 0.87 1.47
N GLU A 28 -13.44 0.06 2.53
CA GLU A 28 -12.88 0.50 3.81
C GLU A 28 -11.36 0.64 3.68
N ILE A 29 -10.84 1.82 3.98
CA ILE A 29 -9.40 2.09 3.97
C ILE A 29 -8.88 1.99 5.39
N VAL A 30 -8.06 0.98 5.65
CA VAL A 30 -7.34 0.78 6.91
C VAL A 30 -5.90 1.28 6.76
N ALA A 31 -5.44 2.06 7.72
CA ALA A 31 -4.08 2.57 7.76
C ALA A 31 -3.26 1.91 8.86
N PHE A 32 -2.02 1.57 8.54
CA PHE A 32 -1.01 1.23 9.52
C PHE A 32 0.25 2.05 9.26
N ASP A 33 0.87 2.54 10.33
CA ASP A 33 2.22 3.06 10.30
C ASP A 33 2.93 2.67 11.60
N ARG A 34 4.24 2.39 11.53
CA ARG A 34 5.06 2.09 12.70
C ARG A 34 5.05 3.24 13.69
N ASP A 35 5.04 4.49 13.19
CA ASP A 35 4.81 5.67 14.02
C ASP A 35 3.31 5.96 14.14
N ARG A 36 2.75 5.68 15.33
CA ARG A 36 1.34 5.91 15.64
C ARG A 36 0.93 7.38 15.47
N ALA A 37 1.86 8.31 15.66
CA ALA A 37 1.57 9.72 15.46
C ALA A 37 1.36 10.03 13.97
N VAL A 38 2.07 9.35 13.07
CA VAL A 38 1.92 9.48 11.61
C VAL A 38 0.56 8.97 11.15
N SER A 39 0.19 7.73 11.52
CA SER A 39 -1.12 7.17 11.14
C SER A 39 -2.30 7.94 11.75
N SER A 40 -2.15 8.46 12.98
CA SER A 40 -3.14 9.35 13.59
C SER A 40 -3.35 10.65 12.80
N ARG A 41 -2.27 11.28 12.33
CA ARG A 41 -2.35 12.50 11.50
C ARG A 41 -2.92 12.22 10.12
N ALA A 42 -2.55 11.10 9.49
CA ALA A 42 -3.13 10.67 8.24
C ALA A 42 -4.67 10.47 8.34
N ARG A 43 -5.14 9.85 9.43
CA ARG A 43 -6.59 9.73 9.71
C ARG A 43 -7.26 11.09 9.85
N LYS A 44 -6.66 12.02 10.61
CA LYS A 44 -7.18 13.39 10.76
C LYS A 44 -7.24 14.15 9.43
N ALA A 45 -6.30 13.88 8.53
CA ALA A 45 -6.29 14.43 7.16
C ALA A 45 -7.32 13.77 6.23
N GLY A 46 -8.05 12.74 6.69
CA GLY A 46 -9.04 12.04 5.88
C GLY A 46 -8.43 11.04 4.90
N ALA A 47 -7.23 10.51 5.17
CA ALA A 47 -6.60 9.52 4.31
C ALA A 47 -7.14 8.09 4.50
N CYS A 48 -7.84 7.81 5.60
CA CYS A 48 -8.33 6.47 5.92
C CYS A 48 -9.58 6.51 6.82
N ASP A 49 -10.30 5.40 6.88
CA ASP A 49 -11.48 5.21 7.74
C ASP A 49 -11.06 4.76 9.15
N LYS A 50 -10.07 3.86 9.20
CA LYS A 50 -9.59 3.22 10.43
C LYS A 50 -8.06 3.26 10.49
N VAL A 51 -7.53 3.37 11.70
CA VAL A 51 -6.10 3.16 12.00
C VAL A 51 -5.98 1.94 12.87
N GLU A 52 -5.11 1.02 12.48
CA GLU A 52 -4.74 -0.13 13.29
C GLU A 52 -3.38 0.10 13.95
N THR A 53 -3.24 -0.43 15.17
CA THR A 53 -1.99 -0.30 15.94
C THR A 53 -1.12 -1.55 15.91
N ASN A 54 -1.69 -2.68 15.48
CA ASN A 54 -1.01 -3.94 15.29
C ASN A 54 -0.91 -4.19 13.77
N PRO A 55 0.29 -4.50 13.23
CA PRO A 55 0.47 -4.72 11.80
C PRO A 55 -0.31 -5.92 11.26
N ILE A 56 -0.50 -6.97 12.06
CA ILE A 56 -1.25 -8.18 11.66
C ILE A 56 -2.75 -7.85 11.56
N ASP A 57 -3.29 -7.16 12.57
CA ASP A 57 -4.71 -6.75 12.56
C ASP A 57 -5.01 -5.78 11.41
N ALA A 58 -4.03 -4.99 11.00
CA ALA A 58 -4.14 -4.10 9.84
C ALA A 58 -4.42 -4.88 8.55
N VAL A 59 -3.69 -5.97 8.29
CA VAL A 59 -3.80 -6.71 7.02
C VAL A 59 -4.88 -7.78 7.03
N LYS A 60 -5.27 -8.29 8.20
CA LYS A 60 -6.30 -9.33 8.31
C LYS A 60 -7.61 -8.95 7.62
N GLY A 61 -8.16 -9.80 6.76
CA GLY A 61 -9.41 -9.49 6.02
C GLY A 61 -9.25 -8.54 4.84
N SER A 62 -8.02 -8.11 4.52
CA SER A 62 -7.80 -7.15 3.43
C SER A 62 -7.77 -7.88 2.10
N SER A 63 -8.61 -7.45 1.17
CA SER A 63 -8.51 -7.90 -0.23
C SER A 63 -7.31 -7.28 -0.96
N MET A 64 -6.80 -6.14 -0.47
CA MET A 64 -5.63 -5.48 -1.02
C MET A 64 -4.76 -4.86 0.09
N VAL A 65 -3.44 -5.00 -0.03
CA VAL A 65 -2.43 -4.34 0.82
C VAL A 65 -1.47 -3.54 -0.04
N ILE A 66 -1.33 -2.25 0.26
CA ILE A 66 -0.43 -1.31 -0.42
C ILE A 66 0.75 -1.01 0.50
N LEU A 67 1.95 -1.44 0.09
CA LEU A 67 3.20 -1.18 0.81
C LEU A 67 3.80 0.16 0.35
N SER A 68 3.50 1.22 1.10
CA SER A 68 4.04 2.57 0.92
C SER A 68 5.12 2.89 1.99
N ILE A 69 6.10 2.01 2.09
CA ILE A 69 7.18 2.06 3.08
C ILE A 69 8.56 2.31 2.43
N PRO A 70 9.57 2.73 3.22
CA PRO A 70 10.94 2.83 2.72
C PRO A 70 11.44 1.51 2.13
N MET A 71 12.18 1.58 1.02
CA MET A 71 12.71 0.41 0.29
C MET A 71 13.45 -0.58 1.20
N GLY A 72 14.24 -0.10 2.16
CA GLY A 72 15.00 -0.94 3.08
C GLY A 72 14.15 -1.76 4.06
N ALA A 73 12.88 -1.37 4.27
CA ALA A 73 11.95 -2.11 5.13
C ALA A 73 11.08 -3.12 4.37
N MET A 74 11.03 -3.04 3.04
CA MET A 74 10.18 -3.87 2.20
C MET A 74 10.39 -5.39 2.40
N PRO A 75 11.62 -5.94 2.37
CA PRO A 75 11.81 -7.39 2.51
C PRO A 75 11.34 -7.91 3.87
N GLU A 76 11.72 -7.24 4.96
CA GLU A 76 11.32 -7.63 6.33
C GLU A 76 9.80 -7.55 6.51
N VAL A 77 9.15 -6.52 5.96
CA VAL A 77 7.70 -6.38 6.03
C VAL A 77 6.98 -7.43 5.20
N MET A 78 7.47 -7.75 4.01
CA MET A 78 6.89 -8.83 3.18
C MET A 78 7.04 -10.20 3.85
N GLU A 79 8.21 -10.49 4.44
CA GLU A 79 8.47 -11.73 5.18
C GLU A 79 7.56 -11.85 6.41
N PHE A 80 7.41 -10.75 7.16
CA PHE A 80 6.60 -10.70 8.36
C PHE A 80 5.09 -10.80 8.06
N LEU A 81 4.59 -10.07 7.06
CA LEU A 81 3.16 -10.03 6.76
C LEU A 81 2.70 -11.20 5.90
N GLY A 82 3.58 -11.79 5.08
CA GLY A 82 3.25 -12.84 4.12
C GLY A 82 2.35 -13.94 4.69
N PRO A 83 2.70 -14.56 5.84
CA PRO A 83 1.90 -15.63 6.46
C PRO A 83 0.52 -15.19 6.97
N GLU A 84 0.31 -13.89 7.18
CA GLU A 84 -0.91 -13.30 7.77
C GLU A 84 -1.89 -12.77 6.71
N LEU A 85 -1.51 -12.81 5.43
CA LEU A 85 -2.36 -12.36 4.32
C LEU A 85 -3.38 -13.43 3.96
N ASP A 86 -4.61 -12.99 3.73
CA ASP A 86 -5.68 -13.87 3.28
C ASP A 86 -5.40 -14.39 1.86
N ASN A 87 -5.85 -15.62 1.58
CA ASN A 87 -5.77 -16.20 0.24
C ASN A 87 -6.48 -15.31 -0.78
N GLY A 88 -5.80 -15.02 -1.89
CA GLY A 88 -6.28 -14.15 -2.95
C GLY A 88 -6.08 -12.65 -2.68
N CYS A 89 -5.47 -12.26 -1.56
CA CYS A 89 -5.09 -10.86 -1.33
C CYS A 89 -4.15 -10.36 -2.44
N ILE A 90 -4.38 -9.13 -2.89
CA ILE A 90 -3.49 -8.42 -3.80
C ILE A 90 -2.51 -7.61 -2.97
N VAL A 91 -1.22 -7.81 -3.17
CA VAL A 91 -0.16 -6.98 -2.59
C VAL A 91 0.43 -6.11 -3.67
N THR A 92 0.51 -4.81 -3.42
CA THR A 92 1.20 -3.86 -4.29
C THR A 92 2.12 -2.97 -3.48
N ASP A 93 2.95 -2.20 -4.14
CA ASP A 93 3.92 -1.31 -3.52
C ASP A 93 4.00 0.04 -4.25
N THR A 94 4.80 0.94 -3.68
CA THR A 94 5.10 2.25 -4.30
C THR A 94 6.60 2.52 -4.45
N GLY A 95 7.44 1.49 -4.27
CA GLY A 95 8.89 1.58 -4.28
C GLY A 95 9.49 1.96 -5.64
N SER A 96 10.71 2.46 -5.65
CA SER A 96 11.37 2.96 -6.87
C SER A 96 12.14 1.90 -7.67
N SER A 97 12.57 0.80 -7.04
CA SER A 97 13.31 -0.27 -7.72
C SER A 97 12.45 -1.52 -7.91
N LYS A 98 11.88 -1.71 -9.09
CA LYS A 98 10.94 -2.80 -9.36
C LYS A 98 11.60 -4.18 -9.46
N ALA A 99 12.82 -4.27 -9.96
CA ALA A 99 13.56 -5.53 -9.96
C ALA A 99 13.79 -6.06 -8.53
N ALA A 100 14.17 -5.17 -7.59
CA ALA A 100 14.38 -5.55 -6.21
C ALA A 100 13.07 -5.96 -5.53
N VAL A 101 12.03 -5.15 -5.67
CA VAL A 101 10.72 -5.44 -5.03
C VAL A 101 10.10 -6.72 -5.56
N LEU A 102 10.18 -6.98 -6.87
CA LEU A 102 9.71 -8.25 -7.45
C LEU A 102 10.49 -9.46 -6.90
N GLY A 103 11.81 -9.32 -6.74
CA GLY A 103 12.63 -10.38 -6.15
C GLY A 103 12.25 -10.67 -4.69
N TRP A 104 11.99 -9.64 -3.89
CA TRP A 104 11.53 -9.82 -2.51
C TRP A 104 10.12 -10.39 -2.43
N ALA A 105 9.22 -9.93 -3.30
CA ALA A 105 7.86 -10.48 -3.37
C ALA A 105 7.89 -11.98 -3.70
N ASP A 106 8.68 -12.39 -4.68
CA ASP A 106 8.85 -13.81 -5.05
C ASP A 106 9.45 -14.65 -3.91
N GLN A 107 10.38 -14.06 -3.15
CA GLN A 107 11.04 -14.73 -2.03
C GLN A 107 10.16 -14.87 -0.78
N TYR A 108 9.37 -13.85 -0.46
CA TYR A 108 8.77 -13.71 0.87
C TYR A 108 7.23 -13.81 0.90
N LEU A 109 6.54 -13.52 -0.21
CA LEU A 109 5.09 -13.62 -0.24
C LEU A 109 4.65 -15.05 -0.61
N PRO A 110 3.59 -15.58 0.02
CA PRO A 110 3.11 -16.92 -0.30
C PRO A 110 2.49 -16.96 -1.70
N GLN A 111 2.48 -18.14 -2.33
CA GLN A 111 1.84 -18.35 -3.64
C GLN A 111 0.31 -18.18 -3.61
N THR A 112 -0.28 -18.05 -2.42
CA THR A 112 -1.71 -17.81 -2.25
C THR A 112 -2.11 -16.36 -2.46
N VAL A 113 -1.15 -15.42 -2.58
CA VAL A 113 -1.41 -14.00 -2.86
C VAL A 113 -0.92 -13.61 -4.26
N SER A 114 -1.48 -12.54 -4.82
CA SER A 114 -0.95 -11.94 -6.05
C SER A 114 -0.12 -10.71 -5.72
N PHE A 115 1.03 -10.57 -6.36
CA PHE A 115 1.85 -9.36 -6.24
C PHE A 115 1.86 -8.56 -7.54
N VAL A 116 1.57 -7.27 -7.44
CA VAL A 116 1.61 -6.33 -8.57
C VAL A 116 2.46 -5.13 -8.17
N GLY A 117 3.68 -5.05 -8.70
CA GLY A 117 4.61 -3.97 -8.36
C GLY A 117 4.12 -2.61 -8.89
N GLY A 118 4.24 -1.57 -8.08
CA GLY A 118 3.76 -0.23 -8.40
C GLY A 118 4.82 0.85 -8.19
N HIS A 119 4.96 1.80 -9.11
CA HIS A 119 5.83 2.96 -8.91
C HIS A 119 5.16 4.24 -9.41
N PRO A 120 4.57 5.05 -8.51
CA PRO A 120 4.12 6.38 -8.87
C PRO A 120 5.32 7.30 -9.10
N MET A 121 5.44 7.88 -10.30
CA MET A 121 6.41 8.95 -10.58
C MET A 121 5.84 10.30 -10.12
N ALA A 122 5.50 10.35 -8.85
CA ALA A 122 4.92 11.51 -8.18
C ALA A 122 5.56 11.68 -6.80
N GLY A 123 5.74 12.92 -6.37
CA GLY A 123 6.35 13.23 -5.09
C GLY A 123 6.43 14.73 -4.84
N LYS A 124 6.72 15.09 -3.60
CA LYS A 124 6.94 16.45 -3.14
C LYS A 124 8.14 16.45 -2.21
N GLU A 125 8.78 17.60 -2.02
CA GLU A 125 9.88 17.76 -1.06
C GLU A 125 9.38 17.64 0.39
N ILE A 126 8.09 17.91 0.62
CA ILE A 126 7.45 17.80 1.93
C ILE A 126 7.19 16.33 2.24
N SER A 127 7.77 15.87 3.34
CA SER A 127 7.60 14.52 3.85
C SER A 127 6.39 14.41 4.79
N GLY A 128 5.94 13.17 5.02
CA GLY A 128 4.89 12.87 5.98
C GLY A 128 3.46 13.14 5.48
N PRO A 129 2.46 12.79 6.28
CA PRO A 129 1.04 12.96 5.96
C PRO A 129 0.63 14.43 5.79
N GLU A 130 1.38 15.38 6.34
CA GLU A 130 1.12 16.82 6.23
C GLU A 130 1.34 17.34 4.80
N GLY A 131 2.25 16.71 4.06
CA GLY A 131 2.48 17.03 2.65
C GLY A 131 1.52 16.34 1.68
N ALA A 132 0.63 15.48 2.20
CA ALA A 132 -0.24 14.65 1.38
C ALA A 132 -1.22 15.48 0.55
N ASP A 133 -1.49 15.00 -0.67
CA ASP A 133 -2.33 15.70 -1.64
C ASP A 133 -3.23 14.69 -2.37
N PRO A 134 -4.57 14.84 -2.32
CA PRO A 134 -5.49 13.97 -3.02
C PRO A 134 -5.34 14.01 -4.56
N ASN A 135 -4.62 15.00 -5.10
CA ASN A 135 -4.32 15.12 -6.51
C ASN A 135 -2.88 14.73 -6.87
N LEU A 136 -2.09 14.19 -5.94
CA LEU A 136 -0.65 13.93 -6.15
C LEU A 136 -0.37 13.13 -7.43
N TYR A 137 -1.26 12.20 -7.78
CA TYR A 137 -1.11 11.29 -8.91
C TYR A 137 -1.78 11.79 -10.21
N VAL A 138 -2.51 12.91 -10.16
CA VAL A 138 -3.22 13.42 -11.35
C VAL A 138 -2.21 13.90 -12.37
N GLY A 139 -2.23 13.28 -13.56
CA GLY A 139 -1.28 13.58 -14.64
C GLY A 139 0.12 12.99 -14.44
N ALA A 140 0.36 12.25 -13.35
CA ALA A 140 1.62 11.54 -13.13
C ALA A 140 1.60 10.16 -13.80
N THR A 141 2.76 9.71 -14.26
CA THR A 141 2.91 8.34 -14.73
C THR A 141 2.96 7.39 -13.54
N TYR A 142 2.17 6.32 -13.58
CA TYR A 142 2.22 5.23 -12.61
C TYR A 142 2.65 3.94 -13.32
N CYS A 143 3.82 3.43 -12.99
CA CYS A 143 4.31 2.17 -13.56
C CYS A 143 3.73 0.98 -12.78
N ILE A 144 3.11 0.05 -13.50
CA ILE A 144 2.53 -1.19 -12.96
C ILE A 144 3.27 -2.38 -13.57
N ILE A 145 3.79 -3.27 -12.72
CA ILE A 145 4.57 -4.44 -13.14
C ILE A 145 4.06 -5.67 -12.37
N PRO A 146 3.13 -6.44 -12.96
CA PRO A 146 2.66 -7.69 -12.38
C PRO A 146 3.81 -8.67 -12.16
N SER A 147 3.77 -9.44 -11.07
CA SER A 147 4.67 -10.57 -10.91
C SER A 147 4.32 -11.67 -11.92
N LYS A 148 5.24 -12.62 -12.12
CA LYS A 148 5.05 -13.73 -13.08
C LYS A 148 3.78 -14.56 -12.78
N ASN A 149 3.40 -14.65 -11.51
CA ASN A 149 2.28 -15.46 -11.04
C ASN A 149 1.08 -14.59 -10.63
N ALA A 150 1.08 -13.30 -10.94
CA ALA A 150 -0.05 -12.43 -10.65
C ALA A 150 -1.29 -12.93 -11.42
N GLY A 151 -2.39 -13.16 -10.71
CA GLY A 151 -3.65 -13.53 -11.35
C GLY A 151 -4.18 -12.37 -12.21
N GLU A 152 -4.88 -12.68 -13.31
CA GLU A 152 -5.45 -11.66 -14.22
C GLU A 152 -6.30 -10.63 -13.47
N ARG A 153 -7.15 -11.11 -12.56
CA ARG A 153 -7.97 -10.25 -11.68
C ARG A 153 -7.12 -9.23 -10.91
N ALA A 154 -5.92 -9.60 -10.45
CA ALA A 154 -5.09 -8.71 -9.67
C ALA A 154 -4.49 -7.56 -10.50
N VAL A 155 -4.44 -7.72 -11.82
CA VAL A 155 -3.95 -6.67 -12.75
C VAL A 155 -5.09 -5.71 -13.12
N ASP A 156 -6.33 -6.20 -13.15
CA ASP A 156 -7.51 -5.42 -13.54
C ASP A 156 -8.16 -4.62 -12.38
N GLU A 157 -7.96 -5.04 -11.12
CA GLU A 157 -8.47 -4.37 -9.90
C GLU A 157 -7.56 -3.25 -9.37
#